data_AF-A0A818P5R9-F1
#
_entry.id   AF-A0A818P5R9-F1
#
_cell.length_a   1.000
_cell.length_b   1.000
_cell.length_c   1.000
_cell.angle_alpha   90.00
_cell.angle_beta   90.00
_cell.angle_gamma   90.00
#
_symmetry.space_group_name_H-M   'P 1'
#
loop_
_entity.id
_entity.type
_entity.pdbx_description
1 polymer ?
#
loop_
_entity_poly.entity_id
_entity_poly.type
_entity_poly.pdbx_seq_one_letter_code
_entity_poly.pdbx_strand_id
1 'polypeptide(L)'
;MFYGSSGAFRCLTEGRGGHVAFVMHTAVISNTDGRNIDQWSRPLRAIDFELLCKNGTRKTIEAYKSCHLLRVPARVLMTSSLLPDLDRLYISNMLNFAQQLFGSDT
;
A
#
# COMPACT_ATOMS: atom_id res chain seq x y z
N MET A 1 16.71 0.74 -0.80
CA MET A 1 16.24 0.41 -2.17
C MET A 1 15.01 -0.50 -2.16
N PHE A 2 14.89 -1.50 -1.26
CA PHE A 2 13.73 -2.42 -1.19
C PHE A 2 12.89 -2.25 0.11
N TYR A 3 12.59 -1.01 0.50
CA TYR A 3 11.79 -0.74 1.70
C TYR A 3 10.35 -0.33 1.34
N GLY A 4 9.40 -0.68 2.19
CA GLY A 4 7.98 -0.40 2.00
C GLY A 4 7.34 -1.28 0.91
N SER A 5 6.04 -1.06 0.68
CA SER A 5 5.24 -1.93 -0.19
C SER A 5 5.74 -1.95 -1.64
N SER A 6 6.10 -0.79 -2.21
CA SER A 6 6.66 -0.71 -3.57
C SER A 6 8.07 -1.30 -3.64
N GLY A 7 8.89 -1.12 -2.62
CA GLY A 7 10.24 -1.67 -2.56
C GLY A 7 10.25 -3.20 -2.46
N ALA A 8 9.33 -3.78 -1.68
CA ALA A 8 9.16 -5.23 -1.61
C ALA A 8 8.65 -5.81 -2.93
N PHE A 9 7.72 -5.13 -3.61
CA PHE A 9 7.28 -5.53 -4.95
C PHE A 9 8.42 -5.44 -5.98
N ARG A 10 9.24 -4.39 -5.92
CA ARG A 10 10.45 -4.28 -6.74
C ARG A 10 11.44 -5.42 -6.50
N CYS A 11 11.55 -5.89 -5.26
CA CYS A 11 12.43 -7.00 -4.91
C CYS A 11 12.00 -8.31 -5.58
N LEU A 12 10.69 -8.54 -5.71
CA LEU A 12 10.10 -9.65 -6.46
C LEU A 12 10.42 -9.54 -7.95
N THR A 13 10.24 -8.36 -8.54
CA THR A 13 10.38 -8.16 -9.99
C THR A 13 11.82 -8.23 -10.48
N GLU A 14 12.78 -7.78 -9.66
CA GLU A 14 14.21 -7.89 -9.98
C GLU A 14 14.78 -9.29 -9.69
N GLY A 15 13.99 -10.21 -9.13
CA GLY A 15 14.41 -11.60 -8.85
C GLY A 15 15.49 -11.73 -7.77
N ARG A 16 15.74 -10.68 -6.98
CA ARG A 16 16.83 -10.62 -6.00
C ARG A 16 16.46 -11.16 -4.62
N GLY A 17 15.16 -11.22 -4.29
CA GLY A 17 14.68 -11.59 -2.94
C GLY A 17 13.68 -12.74 -2.89
N GLY A 18 13.45 -13.45 -3.99
CA GLY A 18 12.61 -14.64 -4.06
C GLY A 18 11.41 -14.52 -5.01
N HIS A 19 10.50 -15.50 -4.93
CA HIS A 19 9.35 -15.65 -5.83
C HIS A 19 8.02 -15.16 -5.24
N VAL A 20 8.05 -14.62 -4.02
CA VAL A 20 6.85 -14.17 -3.29
C VAL A 20 7.15 -12.84 -2.58
N ALA A 21 6.21 -11.90 -2.60
CA ALA A 21 6.27 -10.66 -1.84
C ALA A 21 5.01 -10.42 -1.02
N PHE A 22 5.18 -9.99 0.24
CA PHE A 22 4.09 -9.59 1.12
C PHE A 22 3.89 -8.08 1.05
N VAL A 23 2.86 -7.66 0.33
CA VAL A 23 2.60 -6.24 0.02
C VAL A 23 1.12 -5.91 0.15
N MET A 24 0.80 -4.62 0.24
CA MET A 24 -0.59 -4.17 0.09
C MET A 24 -1.08 -4.42 -1.34
N HIS A 25 -2.37 -4.69 -1.50
CA HIS A 25 -3.00 -4.94 -2.81
C HIS A 25 -2.77 -3.80 -3.82
N THR A 26 -2.62 -2.56 -3.36
CA THR A 26 -2.33 -1.40 -4.21
C THR A 26 -0.93 -1.42 -4.81
N ALA A 27 0.03 -2.12 -4.21
CA ALA A 27 1.43 -2.05 -4.63
C ALA A 27 1.65 -2.57 -6.05
N VAL A 28 0.95 -3.63 -6.45
CA VAL A 28 1.04 -4.14 -7.82
C VAL A 28 0.47 -3.11 -8.78
N ILE A 29 -0.79 -2.71 -8.56
CA ILE A 29 -1.52 -1.77 -9.44
C ILE A 29 -0.73 -0.46 -9.63
N SER A 30 -0.19 0.12 -8.56
CA SER A 30 0.55 1.39 -8.61
C SER A 30 1.92 1.28 -9.29
N ASN A 31 2.49 0.08 -9.46
CA ASN A 31 3.81 -0.14 -10.03
C ASN A 31 3.80 -0.91 -11.36
N THR A 32 2.62 -1.21 -11.92
CA THR A 32 2.48 -1.88 -13.21
C THR A 32 1.67 -1.03 -14.20
N ASP A 33 1.65 -1.46 -15.46
CA ASP A 33 0.86 -0.85 -16.54
C ASP A 33 1.18 0.64 -16.76
N GLY A 34 2.45 1.01 -16.54
CA GLY A 34 2.94 2.38 -16.73
C GLY A 34 2.53 3.37 -15.63
N ARG A 35 1.92 2.94 -14.52
CA ARG A 35 1.53 3.83 -13.42
C ARG A 35 2.69 4.35 -12.58
N ASN A 36 3.84 3.66 -12.60
CA ASN A 36 5.09 4.15 -12.02
C ASN A 36 6.06 4.56 -13.15
N ILE A 37 6.65 5.75 -13.01
CA ILE A 37 7.59 6.36 -13.96
C ILE A 37 9.02 5.78 -13.85
N ASP A 38 9.32 5.11 -12.74
CA ASP A 38 10.61 4.53 -12.45
C ASP A 38 10.99 3.48 -13.49
N GLN A 39 12.27 3.49 -13.92
CA GLN A 39 12.77 2.61 -14.96
C GLN A 39 12.54 1.11 -14.69
N TRP A 40 12.65 0.67 -13.43
CA TRP A 40 12.47 -0.73 -13.04
C TRP A 40 11.05 -1.25 -13.26
N SER A 41 10.06 -0.35 -13.25
CA SER A 41 8.63 -0.69 -13.30
C SER A 41 8.03 -0.67 -14.72
N ARG A 42 8.73 -0.04 -15.66
CA ARG A 42 8.27 0.15 -17.05
C ARG A 42 7.85 -1.13 -17.79
N PRO A 43 8.57 -2.26 -17.68
CA PRO A 43 8.19 -3.47 -18.41
C PRO A 43 7.08 -4.27 -17.73
N LEU A 44 6.64 -3.88 -16.54
CA LEU A 44 5.75 -4.70 -15.71
C LEU A 44 4.28 -4.52 -16.09
N ARG A 45 3.57 -5.63 -16.25
CA ARG A 45 2.11 -5.64 -16.43
C ARG A 45 1.44 -6.34 -15.25
N ALA A 46 0.27 -5.85 -14.82
CA ALA A 46 -0.43 -6.43 -13.67
C ALA A 46 -0.76 -7.92 -13.86
N ILE A 47 -1.04 -8.32 -15.11
CA ILE A 47 -1.40 -9.69 -15.49
C ILE A 47 -0.26 -10.70 -15.33
N ASP A 48 0.99 -10.23 -15.23
CA ASP A 48 2.14 -11.10 -15.02
C ASP A 48 2.27 -11.53 -13.53
N PHE A 49 1.36 -11.09 -12.65
CA PHE A 49 1.36 -11.37 -11.22
C PHE A 49 0.05 -11.99 -10.74
N GLU A 50 0.14 -12.85 -9.72
CA GLU A 50 -1.02 -13.50 -9.09
C GLU A 50 -0.96 -13.37 -7.56
N LEU A 51 -2.13 -13.44 -6.93
CA LEU A 51 -2.29 -13.50 -5.48
C LEU A 51 -2.26 -14.95 -5.00
N LEU A 52 -1.58 -15.18 -3.87
CA LEU A 52 -1.62 -16.45 -3.14
C LEU A 52 -2.71 -16.38 -2.07
N CYS A 53 -3.72 -17.25 -2.18
CA CYS A 53 -4.83 -17.31 -1.24
C CYS A 53 -4.54 -18.32 -0.11
N LYS A 54 -5.19 -18.14 1.04
CA LYS A 54 -5.00 -19.01 2.23
C LYS A 54 -5.38 -20.47 2.01
N ASN A 55 -6.32 -20.72 1.11
CA ASN A 55 -6.76 -22.05 0.70
C ASN A 55 -5.80 -22.74 -0.30
N GLY A 56 -4.63 -22.14 -0.56
CA GLY A 56 -3.64 -22.68 -1.50
C GLY A 56 -3.91 -22.36 -2.97
N THR A 57 -5.06 -21.78 -3.31
CA THR A 57 -5.37 -21.39 -4.69
C THR A 57 -4.68 -20.09 -5.07
N ARG A 58 -4.59 -19.82 -6.38
CA ARG A 58 -4.15 -18.54 -6.93
C ARG A 58 -5.32 -17.79 -7.54
N LYS A 59 -5.28 -16.46 -7.48
CA LYS A 59 -6.26 -15.59 -8.14
C LYS A 59 -5.58 -14.36 -8.74
N THR A 60 -6.27 -13.70 -9.66
CA THR A 60 -5.82 -12.44 -10.25
C THR A 60 -5.73 -11.32 -9.20
N ILE A 61 -4.99 -10.27 -9.51
CA ILE A 61 -4.73 -9.13 -8.60
C ILE A 61 -6.03 -8.41 -8.20
N GLU A 62 -7.04 -8.38 -9.08
CA GLU A 62 -8.33 -7.72 -8.83
C GLU A 62 -9.14 -8.44 -7.74
N ALA A 63 -8.88 -9.73 -7.51
CA ALA A 63 -9.60 -10.55 -6.56
C ALA A 63 -9.17 -10.35 -5.09
N TYR A 64 -8.33 -9.34 -4.79
CA TYR A 64 -7.75 -9.09 -3.46
C TYR A 64 -8.79 -9.02 -2.33
N LYS A 65 -10.02 -8.54 -2.61
CA LYS A 65 -11.11 -8.51 -1.62
C LYS A 65 -11.49 -9.90 -1.12
N SER A 66 -11.45 -10.90 -2.01
CA SER A 66 -11.77 -12.31 -1.70
C SER A 66 -10.54 -13.18 -1.43
N CYS A 67 -9.35 -12.73 -1.84
CA CYS A 67 -8.08 -13.44 -1.71
C CYS A 67 -7.03 -12.52 -1.10
N HIS A 68 -6.88 -12.59 0.22
CA HIS A 68 -5.88 -11.85 0.98
C HIS A 68 -5.48 -12.63 2.24
N LEU A 69 -4.31 -12.32 2.78
CA LEU A 69 -3.83 -12.92 4.04
C LEU A 69 -4.48 -12.29 5.27
N LEU A 70 -4.74 -10.99 5.23
CA LEU A 70 -5.41 -10.28 6.31
C LEU A 70 -5.87 -8.90 5.83
N ARG A 71 -6.79 -8.30 6.59
CA ARG A 71 -7.17 -6.90 6.44
C ARG A 71 -6.37 -6.08 7.46
N VAL A 72 -5.56 -5.15 6.96
CA VAL A 72 -4.84 -4.19 7.81
C VAL A 72 -5.76 -2.98 8.06
N PRO A 73 -5.90 -2.49 9.30
CA PRO A 73 -6.59 -1.22 9.56
C PRO A 73 -5.88 -0.06 8.88
N ALA A 74 -6.60 1.05 8.65
CA ALA A 74 -5.99 2.27 8.14
C ALA A 74 -4.87 2.74 9.07
N ARG A 75 -3.86 3.42 8.51
CA ARG A 75 -2.82 4.06 9.32
C ARG A 75 -3.48 5.14 10.18
N VAL A 76 -3.11 5.20 11.45
CA VAL A 76 -3.65 6.16 12.42
C VAL A 76 -2.55 7.05 12.96
N LEU A 77 -2.90 8.29 13.25
CA LEU A 77 -2.05 9.22 13.99
C LEU A 77 -2.27 8.99 15.48
N MET A 78 -1.18 8.84 16.22
CA MET A 78 -1.21 8.62 17.65
C MET A 78 -0.67 9.86 18.37
N THR A 79 -1.32 10.22 19.48
CA THR A 79 -0.88 11.26 20.39
C THR A 79 -0.59 10.66 21.77
N SER A 80 0.16 11.38 22.59
CA SER A 80 0.46 10.94 23.96
C SER A 80 -0.81 10.72 24.77
N SER A 81 -0.84 9.68 25.61
CA SER A 81 -1.92 9.44 26.56
C SER A 81 -2.06 10.55 27.61
N LEU A 82 -0.97 11.26 27.91
CA LEU A 82 -0.94 12.36 28.88
C LEU A 82 -1.50 13.68 28.33
N LEU A 83 -1.76 13.76 27.02
CA LEU A 83 -2.33 14.95 26.40
C LEU A 83 -3.79 15.11 26.84
N PRO A 84 -4.24 16.29 27.30
CA PRO A 84 -5.66 16.57 27.52
C PRO A 84 -6.51 16.36 26.26
N ASP A 85 -7.78 15.98 26.44
CA ASP A 85 -8.69 15.75 25.31
C ASP A 85 -8.92 17.00 24.45
N LEU A 86 -8.89 18.18 25.08
CA LEU A 86 -9.01 19.44 24.37
C LEU A 86 -7.84 19.65 23.39
N ASP A 87 -6.62 19.28 23.78
CA ASP A 87 -5.44 19.38 22.91
C ASP A 87 -5.50 18.36 21.76
N ARG A 88 -6.05 17.15 22.01
CA ARG A 88 -6.30 16.16 20.95
C ARG A 88 -7.30 16.70 19.94
N LEU A 89 -8.35 17.38 20.41
CA LEU A 89 -9.33 18.02 19.54
C LEU A 89 -8.70 19.14 18.71
N TYR A 90 -7.83 19.97 19.30
CA TYR A 90 -7.10 20.99 18.55
C TYR A 90 -6.21 20.40 17.45
N ILE A 91 -5.48 19.31 17.75
CA ILE A 91 -4.66 18.60 16.73
C ILE A 91 -5.57 18.06 15.62
N SER A 92 -6.68 17.41 15.96
CA SER A 92 -7.61 16.88 14.96
C SER A 92 -8.21 17.98 14.08
N ASN A 93 -8.61 19.11 14.67
CA ASN A 93 -9.18 20.23 13.93
C ASN A 93 -8.15 20.88 13.01
N MET A 94 -6.91 21.04 13.48
CA MET A 94 -5.82 21.57 12.68
C MET A 94 -5.52 20.67 11.48
N LEU A 95 -5.48 19.35 11.67
CA LEU A 95 -5.27 18.39 10.59
C LEU A 95 -6.44 18.39 9.58
N ASN A 96 -7.68 18.46 10.06
CA ASN A 96 -8.86 18.58 9.20
C ASN A 96 -8.81 19.87 8.35
N PHE A 97 -8.42 20.99 8.95
CA PHE A 97 -8.26 22.26 8.24
C PHE A 97 -7.13 22.18 7.20
N ALA A 98 -5.98 21.63 7.57
CA ALA A 98 -4.87 21.42 6.64
C ALA A 98 -5.28 20.52 5.45
N GLN A 99 -6.11 19.50 5.68
CA GLN A 99 -6.64 18.64 4.62
C GLN A 99 -7.55 19.41 3.64
N GLN A 100 -8.29 20.42 4.09
CA GLN A 100 -9.11 21.25 3.18
C GLN A 100 -8.27 22.13 2.25
N LEU A 101 -7.06 22.51 2.68
CA LEU A 101 -6.17 23.39 1.91
C LEU A 101 -5.18 22.61 1.03
N PHE A 102 -4.67 21.49 1.54
CA PHE A 102 -3.58 20.72 0.92
C PHE A 102 -3.95 19.27 0.63
N GLY A 103 -5.19 18.86 0.93
CA GLY A 103 -5.69 17.55 0.57
C GLY A 103 -5.78 17.39 -0.95
N SER A 104 -5.63 16.14 -1.39
CA SER A 104 -5.91 15.77 -2.78
C SER A 104 -7.41 15.58 -2.95
N ASP A 105 -8.03 16.33 -3.86
CA ASP A 105 -9.41 16.10 -4.32
C ASP A 105 -9.51 14.92 -5.30
N THR A 106 -8.36 14.43 -5.78
CA THR A 106 -8.22 13.33 -6.73
C THR A 106 -7.82 12.04 -6.05
#